data_AF-A0A8S1L492-F1
#
_entry.id   AF-A0A8S1L492-F1
#
_cell.length_a   1.000
_cell.length_b   1.000
_cell.length_c   1.000
_cell.angle_alpha   90.00
_cell.angle_beta   90.00
_cell.angle_gamma   90.00
#
_symmetry.space_group_name_H-M   'P 1'
#
loop_
_entity.id
_entity.type
_entity.pdbx_description
1 polymer ?
#
loop_
_entity_poly.entity_id
_entity_poly.type
_entity_poly.pdbx_seq_one_letter_code
_entity_poly.pdbx_strand_id
1 'polypeptide(L)'
;MDNLDNQIVNIFKNEIQIKRIRKELKQLEILDVNEFTITLKQLSNNLQIIVEMRPVVQLNQGKPIKFCLYLDNKFPFVFPKVHILSHLTKPTLADGRDYIEDVIHQQWSPSILLNEIIQKFPKFLDQVRLQKDNRDYLLSLGKYNQDQEYEGQLGLEDVEFFQCKEIINGRSYQKIIQLSNSHILMLESKNKMLFLQSYQPTKDLVKVDKVDNSAQLTWKSDDNFRSQTLILQNIDQFMDSILLYKTGSSGKKILEEEVTLQKFENFEIQKLLDQVINYEKQLEQELTTQNLNSLMNSYQQAIEYFSAVSDEDFKEYVMRLQNLIGREDVQKLLSNKL
;
A
#
# COMPACT_ATOMS: atom_id res chain seq x y z
N MET A 1 -6.97 7.31 37.80
CA MET A 1 -6.44 8.60 37.30
C MET A 1 -4.95 8.76 37.61
N ASP A 2 -4.46 8.36 38.79
CA ASP A 2 -3.04 8.47 39.19
C ASP A 2 -2.03 7.79 38.25
N ASN A 3 -2.40 6.70 37.59
CA ASN A 3 -1.51 6.04 36.62
C ASN A 3 -1.30 6.92 35.38
N LEU A 4 -2.39 7.43 34.78
CA LEU A 4 -2.34 8.22 33.55
C LEU A 4 -1.54 9.51 33.71
N ASP A 5 -1.68 10.18 34.86
CA ASP A 5 -0.94 11.41 35.14
C ASP A 5 0.58 11.19 35.19
N ASN A 6 1.01 10.06 35.78
CA ASN A 6 2.41 9.67 35.76
C ASN A 6 2.90 9.34 34.34
N GLN A 7 2.05 8.71 33.51
CA GLN A 7 2.39 8.44 32.10
C GLN A 7 2.62 9.74 31.31
N ILE A 8 1.73 10.74 31.47
CA ILE A 8 1.85 12.04 30.80
C ILE A 8 3.14 12.74 31.24
N VAL A 9 3.43 12.79 32.54
CA VAL A 9 4.65 13.46 33.05
C VAL A 9 5.93 12.76 32.57
N ASN A 10 5.89 11.43 32.39
CA ASN A 10 7.05 10.67 31.88
C ASN A 10 7.31 10.92 30.39
N ILE A 11 6.27 11.16 29.60
CA ILE A 11 6.38 11.40 28.15
C ILE A 11 6.71 12.87 27.88
N PHE A 12 5.99 13.79 28.52
CA PHE A 12 6.02 15.23 28.21
C PHE A 12 6.78 15.98 29.29
N LYS A 13 7.89 16.60 28.90
CA LYS A 13 8.83 17.21 29.87
C LYS A 13 8.48 18.65 30.26
N ASN A 14 7.72 19.37 29.43
CA ASN A 14 7.38 20.77 29.67
C ASN A 14 6.01 20.89 30.37
N GLU A 15 5.92 21.68 31.45
CA GLU A 15 4.66 21.93 32.15
C GLU A 15 3.53 22.45 31.25
N ILE A 16 3.85 23.25 30.24
CA ILE A 16 2.89 23.79 29.28
C ILE A 16 2.28 22.64 28.45
N GLN A 17 3.11 21.70 27.99
CA GLN A 17 2.64 20.52 27.26
C GLN A 17 1.74 19.67 28.15
N ILE A 18 2.18 19.37 29.38
CA ILE A 18 1.43 18.56 30.35
C ILE A 18 0.06 19.21 30.63
N LYS A 19 0.02 20.51 30.92
CA LYS A 19 -1.24 21.25 31.17
C LYS A 19 -2.15 21.23 29.96
N ARG A 20 -1.59 21.39 28.75
CA ARG A 20 -2.36 21.33 27.50
C ARG A 20 -2.96 19.95 27.30
N ILE A 21 -2.17 18.88 27.41
CA ILE A 21 -2.63 17.50 27.20
C ILE A 21 -3.71 17.12 28.20
N ARG A 22 -3.52 17.45 29.49
CA ARG A 22 -4.57 17.24 30.51
C ARG A 22 -5.88 17.93 30.16
N LYS A 23 -5.80 19.17 29.64
CA LYS A 23 -6.99 19.91 29.22
C LYS A 23 -7.68 19.22 28.04
N GLU A 24 -6.91 18.78 27.04
CA GLU A 24 -7.47 18.12 25.86
C GLU A 24 -8.05 16.74 26.19
N LEU A 25 -7.39 15.94 27.04
CA LEU A 25 -7.93 14.65 27.48
C LEU A 25 -9.25 14.81 28.23
N LYS A 26 -9.40 15.84 29.07
CA LYS A 26 -10.69 16.18 29.69
C LYS A 26 -11.77 16.57 28.67
N GLN A 27 -11.40 17.18 27.55
CA GLN A 27 -12.36 17.48 26.48
C GLN A 27 -12.79 16.22 25.73
N LEU A 28 -11.94 15.20 25.66
CA LEU A 28 -12.30 13.89 25.08
C LEU A 28 -13.36 13.17 25.91
N GLU A 29 -13.36 13.35 27.23
CA GLU A 29 -14.39 12.77 28.14
C GLU A 29 -15.80 13.33 27.89
N ILE A 30 -15.91 14.47 27.18
CA ILE A 30 -17.18 15.15 26.87
C ILE A 30 -17.72 14.73 25.49
N LEU A 31 -16.94 14.00 24.69
CA LEU A 31 -17.42 13.45 23.43
C LEU A 31 -18.61 12.51 23.68
N ASP A 32 -19.54 12.41 22.72
CA ASP A 32 -20.70 11.54 22.86
C ASP A 32 -20.24 10.08 23.00
N VAL A 33 -20.42 9.52 24.19
CA VAL A 33 -20.05 8.14 24.56
C VAL A 33 -20.81 7.12 23.69
N ASN A 34 -21.95 7.51 23.11
CA ASN A 34 -22.67 6.68 22.17
C ASN A 34 -21.95 6.58 20.83
N GLU A 35 -21.21 7.60 20.42
CA GLU A 35 -20.49 7.65 19.15
C GLU A 35 -19.03 7.19 19.27
N PHE A 36 -18.37 7.55 20.37
CA PHE A 36 -16.93 7.34 20.56
C PHE A 36 -16.63 6.66 21.90
N THR A 37 -15.83 5.60 21.85
CA THR A 37 -15.17 5.02 23.02
C THR A 37 -13.68 5.33 22.96
N ILE A 38 -13.16 5.98 24.00
CA ILE A 38 -11.76 6.42 24.07
C ILE A 38 -10.98 5.51 25.01
N THR A 39 -9.85 4.98 24.54
CA THR A 39 -8.90 4.20 25.35
C THR A 39 -7.50 4.79 25.24
N LEU A 40 -6.84 4.99 26.38
CA LEU A 40 -5.49 5.53 26.43
C LEU A 40 -4.48 4.40 26.65
N LYS A 41 -3.38 4.42 25.89
CA LYS A 41 -2.24 3.50 26.07
C LYS A 41 -0.94 4.29 26.03
N GLN A 42 -0.01 3.96 26.93
CA GLN A 42 1.36 4.44 26.82
C GLN A 42 2.18 3.45 26.00
N LEU A 43 2.94 3.97 25.03
CA LEU A 43 3.99 3.23 24.33
C LEU A 43 5.31 3.93 24.56
N SER A 44 6.15 3.36 25.42
CA SER A 44 7.47 3.89 25.79
C SER A 44 7.47 5.42 26.07
N ASN A 45 7.78 6.23 25.07
CA ASN A 45 7.91 7.68 25.10
C ASN A 45 6.75 8.43 24.42
N ASN A 46 5.64 7.77 24.11
CA ASN A 46 4.54 8.33 23.34
C ASN A 46 3.18 7.94 23.96
N LEU A 47 2.16 8.79 23.72
CA LEU A 47 0.79 8.54 24.17
C LEU A 47 -0.09 8.16 22.99
N GLN A 48 -0.77 7.02 23.09
CA GLN A 48 -1.78 6.58 22.14
C GLN A 48 -3.17 6.83 22.69
N ILE A 49 -4.01 7.41 21.83
CA ILE A 49 -5.44 7.60 22.07
C ILE A 49 -6.17 6.77 21.02
N ILE A 50 -6.67 5.62 21.44
CA ILE A 50 -7.46 4.73 20.60
C ILE A 50 -8.90 5.21 20.67
N VAL A 51 -9.47 5.49 19.51
CA VAL A 51 -10.84 5.96 19.33
C VAL A 51 -11.60 4.87 18.61
N GLU A 52 -12.51 4.22 19.31
CA GLU A 52 -13.41 3.23 18.74
C GLU A 52 -14.75 3.89 18.42
N MET A 53 -15.16 3.75 17.17
CA MET A 53 -16.41 4.26 16.63
C MET A 53 -17.36 3.13 16.29
N ARG A 54 -18.64 3.47 16.21
CA ARG A 54 -19.67 2.54 15.73
C ARG A 54 -19.34 2.01 14.32
N PRO A 55 -19.81 0.80 14.01
CA PRO A 55 -19.66 0.22 12.69
C PRO A 55 -20.22 1.09 11.57
N VAL A 56 -19.56 1.07 10.42
CA VAL A 56 -20.11 1.53 9.14
C VAL A 56 -20.25 0.29 8.28
N VAL A 57 -21.47 -0.27 8.22
CA VAL A 57 -21.74 -1.60 7.62
C VAL A 57 -21.11 -1.76 6.22
N GLN A 58 -21.13 -0.70 5.41
CA GLN A 58 -20.58 -0.68 4.06
C GLN A 58 -19.05 -0.78 3.98
N LEU A 59 -18.34 -0.47 5.08
CA LEU A 59 -16.88 -0.51 5.16
C LEU A 59 -16.39 -1.76 5.90
N ASN A 60 -16.98 -2.06 7.06
CA ASN A 60 -16.36 -3.02 7.98
C ASN A 60 -17.30 -4.09 8.52
N GLN A 61 -18.35 -4.42 7.74
CA GLN A 61 -19.22 -5.58 7.97
C GLN A 61 -19.83 -5.61 9.39
N GLY A 62 -20.08 -4.44 9.99
CA GLY A 62 -20.71 -4.35 11.31
C GLY A 62 -19.75 -4.48 12.51
N LYS A 63 -18.43 -4.49 12.30
CA LYS A 63 -17.45 -4.42 13.40
C LYS A 63 -17.20 -2.98 13.85
N PRO A 64 -16.64 -2.70 15.03
CA PRO A 64 -16.23 -1.32 15.39
C PRO A 64 -15.07 -0.83 14.51
N ILE A 65 -14.98 0.48 14.27
CA ILE A 65 -13.85 1.12 13.55
C ILE A 65 -12.92 1.74 14.58
N LYS A 66 -11.62 1.42 14.51
CA LYS A 66 -10.61 1.97 15.42
C LYS A 66 -9.67 2.92 14.69
N PHE A 67 -9.55 4.12 15.24
CA PHE A 67 -8.47 5.06 14.95
C PHE A 67 -7.49 5.11 16.12
N CYS A 68 -6.25 5.50 15.84
CA CYS A 68 -5.24 5.79 16.84
C CYS A 68 -4.68 7.19 16.58
N LEU A 69 -4.82 8.09 17.56
CA LEU A 69 -4.04 9.32 17.59
C LEU A 69 -2.76 9.04 18.37
N TYR A 70 -1.62 9.29 17.73
CA TYR A 70 -0.30 9.12 18.31
C TYR A 70 0.29 10.48 18.65
N LEU A 71 0.51 10.73 19.94
CA LEU A 71 1.14 11.96 20.44
C LEU A 71 2.59 11.67 20.79
N ASP A 72 3.51 12.28 20.03
CA ASP A 72 4.92 12.26 20.38
C ASP A 72 5.24 13.28 21.48
N ASN A 73 6.45 13.21 22.04
CA ASN A 73 6.90 14.14 23.08
C ASN A 73 7.00 15.62 22.64
N LYS A 74 6.76 15.94 21.36
CA LYS A 74 6.77 17.30 20.80
C LYS A 74 5.36 17.88 20.67
N PHE A 75 4.30 17.09 20.82
CA PHE A 75 2.93 17.60 20.91
C PHE A 75 2.81 18.64 22.05
N PRO A 76 2.10 19.78 21.87
CA PRO A 76 1.21 20.16 20.76
C PRO A 76 1.89 20.96 19.64
N PHE A 77 3.22 21.11 19.67
CA PHE A 77 3.93 21.93 18.68
C PHE A 77 4.12 21.20 17.35
N VAL A 78 4.06 19.86 17.39
CA VAL A 78 3.93 18.98 16.23
C VAL A 78 2.54 18.35 16.26
N PHE A 79 1.98 18.11 15.07
CA PHE A 79 0.67 17.48 14.93
C PHE A 79 0.67 16.05 15.47
N PRO A 80 -0.48 15.57 15.97
CA PRO A 80 -0.66 14.16 16.25
C PRO A 80 -0.71 13.38 14.94
N LYS A 81 -0.13 12.18 14.91
CA LYS A 81 -0.35 11.27 13.78
C LYS A 81 -1.69 10.58 13.94
N VAL A 82 -2.43 10.37 12.85
CA VAL A 82 -3.71 9.66 12.86
C VAL A 82 -3.57 8.39 12.04
N HIS A 83 -3.74 7.24 12.69
CA HIS A 83 -3.70 5.94 12.04
C HIS A 83 -5.08 5.28 12.08
N ILE A 84 -5.41 4.55 11.02
CA ILE A 84 -6.54 3.62 11.03
C ILE A 84 -5.99 2.26 11.44
N LEU A 85 -6.64 1.62 12.41
CA LEU A 85 -6.21 0.30 12.90
C LEU A 85 -7.05 -0.83 12.31
N SER A 86 -8.32 -0.54 12.00
CA SER A 86 -9.29 -1.54 11.54
C SER A 86 -9.33 -1.73 10.03
N HIS A 87 -9.66 -2.95 9.60
CA HIS A 87 -9.95 -3.22 8.20
C HIS A 87 -11.20 -2.45 7.70
N LEU A 88 -11.05 -1.66 6.64
CA LEU A 88 -12.14 -0.87 6.04
C LEU A 88 -12.36 -1.11 4.54
N THR A 89 -11.29 -1.32 3.77
CA THR A 89 -11.33 -1.32 2.30
C THR A 89 -10.27 -2.26 1.73
N LYS A 90 -10.31 -2.47 0.41
CA LYS A 90 -9.22 -3.08 -0.36
C LYS A 90 -8.88 -2.14 -1.53
N PRO A 91 -7.70 -1.49 -1.55
CA PRO A 91 -6.57 -1.64 -0.63
C PRO A 91 -6.88 -1.18 0.80
N THR A 92 -6.21 -1.77 1.79
CA THR A 92 -6.42 -1.45 3.20
C THR A 92 -5.91 -0.06 3.54
N LEU A 93 -6.61 0.61 4.46
CA LEU A 93 -6.13 1.85 5.08
C LEU A 93 -5.41 1.58 6.42
N ALA A 94 -5.47 0.34 6.94
CA ALA A 94 -4.82 -0.05 8.19
C ALA A 94 -3.36 -0.49 7.96
N ASP A 95 -2.58 0.31 7.23
CA ASP A 95 -1.22 0.00 6.78
C ASP A 95 -0.14 0.93 7.37
N GLY A 96 -0.50 1.69 8.41
CA GLY A 96 0.42 2.58 9.14
C GLY A 96 0.65 3.95 8.51
N ARG A 97 -0.09 4.31 7.44
CA ARG A 97 -0.13 5.69 6.96
C ARG A 97 -0.67 6.64 8.02
N ASP A 98 -0.21 7.87 7.98
CA ASP A 98 -0.73 8.99 8.75
C ASP A 98 -1.77 9.76 7.92
N TYR A 99 -3.00 9.79 8.41
CA TYR A 99 -4.18 10.37 7.76
C TYR A 99 -4.56 11.74 8.33
N ILE A 100 -3.72 12.36 9.15
CA ILE A 100 -4.08 13.62 9.83
C ILE A 100 -4.53 14.70 8.83
N GLU A 101 -3.82 14.86 7.72
CA GLU A 101 -4.14 15.85 6.70
C GLU A 101 -5.46 15.55 5.99
N ASP A 102 -5.72 14.28 5.68
CA ASP A 102 -6.97 13.82 5.06
C ASP A 102 -8.18 13.92 6.00
N VAL A 103 -7.95 13.94 7.31
CA VAL A 103 -9.01 14.13 8.30
C VAL A 103 -9.31 15.61 8.50
N ILE A 104 -8.28 16.44 8.69
CA ILE A 104 -8.49 17.85 9.07
C ILE A 104 -8.76 18.77 7.89
N HIS A 105 -8.28 18.45 6.68
CA HIS A 105 -8.41 19.26 5.45
C HIS A 105 -7.94 20.72 5.62
N GLN A 106 -6.95 20.96 6.47
CA GLN A 106 -6.39 22.28 6.75
C GLN A 106 -4.92 22.16 7.20
N GLN A 107 -4.16 23.25 7.10
CA GLN A 107 -2.81 23.28 7.65
C GLN A 107 -2.86 23.12 9.17
N TRP A 108 -1.94 22.32 9.72
CA TRP A 108 -1.83 22.14 11.16
C TRP A 108 -1.56 23.47 11.88
N SER A 109 -2.23 23.65 13.02
CA SER A 109 -1.98 24.71 13.98
C SER A 109 -2.11 24.13 15.39
N PRO A 110 -1.25 24.51 16.36
CA PRO A 110 -1.41 24.13 17.76
C PRO A 110 -2.75 24.56 18.40
N SER A 111 -3.54 25.40 17.71
CA SER A 111 -4.91 25.74 18.13
C SER A 111 -5.91 24.61 17.92
N ILE A 112 -5.65 23.69 16.98
CA ILE A 112 -6.51 22.54 16.68
C ILE A 112 -6.46 21.57 17.86
N LEU A 113 -7.64 21.16 18.34
CA LEU A 113 -7.78 20.28 19.50
C LEU A 113 -8.01 18.82 19.10
N LEU A 114 -7.65 17.87 19.96
CA LEU A 114 -7.84 16.44 19.75
C LEU A 114 -9.32 16.07 19.56
N ASN A 115 -10.23 16.70 20.32
CA ASN A 115 -11.67 16.46 20.16
C ASN A 115 -12.18 16.94 18.78
N GLU A 116 -11.66 18.06 18.27
CA GLU A 116 -12.01 18.57 16.94
C GLU A 116 -11.53 17.61 15.83
N ILE A 117 -10.37 16.99 16.00
CA ILE A 117 -9.87 15.95 15.07
C ILE A 117 -10.81 14.74 15.10
N ILE A 118 -11.15 14.24 16.28
CA ILE A 118 -12.01 13.04 16.44
C ILE A 118 -13.41 13.27 15.85
N GLN A 119 -13.99 14.46 16.06
CA GLN A 119 -15.28 14.83 15.48
C GLN A 119 -15.28 14.87 13.95
N LYS A 120 -14.10 14.92 13.29
CA LYS A 120 -13.99 14.86 11.83
C LYS A 120 -13.95 13.43 11.28
N PHE A 121 -13.71 12.41 12.11
CA PHE A 121 -13.63 11.01 11.67
C PHE A 121 -14.88 10.51 10.93
N PRO A 122 -16.13 10.78 11.38
CA PRO A 122 -17.32 10.34 10.65
C PRO A 122 -17.36 10.86 9.20
N LYS A 123 -17.05 12.16 9.02
CA LYS A 123 -17.03 12.79 7.70
C LYS A 123 -15.93 12.22 6.80
N PHE A 124 -14.75 11.95 7.35
CA PHE A 124 -13.67 11.28 6.63
C PHE A 124 -14.08 9.86 6.20
N LEU A 125 -14.72 9.08 7.08
CA LEU A 125 -15.24 7.76 6.75
C LEU A 125 -16.34 7.81 5.67
N ASP A 126 -17.19 8.83 5.68
CA ASP A 126 -18.18 9.03 4.62
C ASP A 126 -17.51 9.24 3.25
N GLN A 127 -16.41 10.00 3.18
CA GLN A 127 -15.63 10.18 1.95
C GLN A 127 -14.99 8.86 1.49
N VAL A 128 -14.38 8.12 2.41
CA VAL A 128 -13.83 6.77 2.13
C VAL A 128 -14.92 5.84 1.62
N ARG A 129 -16.11 5.85 2.23
CA ARG A 129 -17.25 5.03 1.80
C ARG A 129 -17.69 5.35 0.37
N LEU A 130 -17.74 6.63 -0.01
CA LEU A 130 -18.12 7.05 -1.35
C LEU A 130 -17.10 6.61 -2.42
N GLN A 131 -15.84 6.44 -2.04
CA GLN A 131 -14.73 6.07 -2.92
C GLN A 131 -14.17 4.67 -2.64
N LYS A 132 -14.92 3.81 -1.94
CA LYS A 132 -14.42 2.53 -1.42
C LYS A 132 -13.93 1.56 -2.51
N ASP A 133 -14.40 1.72 -3.74
CA ASP A 133 -14.03 0.90 -4.89
C ASP A 133 -12.99 1.59 -5.80
N ASN A 134 -12.60 2.84 -5.49
CA ASN A 134 -11.61 3.59 -6.23
C ASN A 134 -10.20 3.37 -5.64
N ARG A 135 -9.47 2.40 -6.20
CA ARG A 135 -8.14 2.01 -5.71
C ARG A 135 -7.14 3.16 -5.69
N ASP A 136 -7.06 3.97 -6.74
CA ASP A 136 -6.09 5.06 -6.82
C ASP A 136 -6.37 6.16 -5.81
N TYR A 137 -7.66 6.50 -5.61
CA TYR A 137 -8.05 7.40 -4.54
C TYR A 137 -7.61 6.87 -3.17
N LEU A 138 -7.93 5.60 -2.86
CA LEU A 138 -7.57 5.00 -1.57
C LEU A 138 -6.05 4.91 -1.33
N LEU A 139 -5.25 4.71 -2.38
CA LEU A 139 -3.78 4.73 -2.28
C LEU A 139 -3.22 6.15 -2.14
N SER A 140 -3.92 7.16 -2.66
CA SER A 140 -3.50 8.57 -2.52
C SER A 140 -3.72 9.16 -1.13
N LEU A 141 -4.59 8.56 -0.32
CA LEU A 141 -4.85 8.97 1.05
C LEU A 141 -3.68 8.63 1.97
N GLY A 142 -3.45 9.47 2.97
CA GLY A 142 -2.48 9.24 4.02
C GLY A 142 -1.04 9.30 3.52
N LYS A 143 -0.11 9.49 4.45
CA LYS A 143 1.32 9.62 4.13
C LYS A 143 2.17 8.76 5.02
N TYR A 144 3.27 8.29 4.46
CA TYR A 144 4.36 7.70 5.23
C TYR A 144 5.44 8.73 5.48
N ASN A 145 5.89 8.79 6.73
CA ASN A 145 6.97 9.67 7.12
C ASN A 145 8.30 8.91 7.05
N GLN A 146 9.00 9.02 5.92
CA GLN A 146 10.29 8.38 5.71
C GLN A 146 11.35 8.90 6.71
N ASP A 147 12.25 8.02 7.12
CA ASP A 147 13.32 8.25 8.11
C ASP A 147 12.84 8.71 9.50
N GLN A 148 11.54 8.55 9.79
CA GLN A 148 10.99 8.74 11.12
C GLN A 148 10.82 7.41 11.85
N GLU A 149 10.73 7.52 13.18
CA GLU A 149 10.35 6.41 14.04
C GLU A 149 8.97 5.88 13.62
N TYR A 150 8.92 4.57 13.44
CA TYR A 150 7.75 3.80 13.06
C TYR A 150 7.29 2.96 14.26
N GLU A 151 6.04 3.13 14.67
CA GLU A 151 5.49 2.39 15.78
C GLU A 151 5.02 1.00 15.31
N GLY A 152 5.88 -0.01 15.50
CA GLY A 152 5.57 -1.38 15.10
C GLY A 152 4.43 -2.03 15.89
N GLN A 153 4.04 -1.46 17.04
CA GLN A 153 2.99 -1.99 17.92
C GLN A 153 1.66 -1.23 17.81
N LEU A 154 1.40 -0.57 16.69
CA LEU A 154 0.13 0.14 16.46
C LEU A 154 -1.12 -0.76 16.55
N GLY A 155 -0.97 -2.08 16.35
CA GLY A 155 -2.09 -3.02 16.35
C GLY A 155 -2.91 -2.97 15.07
N LEU A 156 -2.21 -2.86 13.93
CA LEU A 156 -2.79 -2.87 12.59
C LEU A 156 -3.35 -4.25 12.25
N GLU A 157 -4.60 -4.32 11.75
CA GLU A 157 -5.31 -5.59 11.50
C GLU A 157 -4.93 -6.30 10.18
N ASP A 158 -4.46 -5.57 9.16
CA ASP A 158 -4.27 -6.10 7.79
C ASP A 158 -2.80 -6.09 7.32
N VAL A 159 -1.86 -6.24 8.25
CA VAL A 159 -0.44 -6.21 7.93
C VAL A 159 0.27 -7.45 8.46
N GLU A 160 1.25 -7.90 7.70
CA GLU A 160 2.15 -8.98 8.09
C GLU A 160 3.57 -8.45 8.21
N PHE A 161 4.34 -8.99 9.17
CA PHE A 161 5.73 -8.58 9.41
C PHE A 161 6.69 -9.73 9.14
N PHE A 162 7.74 -9.47 8.36
CA PHE A 162 8.75 -10.46 8.01
C PHE A 162 10.16 -9.95 8.35
N GLN A 163 10.91 -10.74 9.10
CA GLN A 163 12.33 -10.48 9.33
C GLN A 163 13.12 -10.89 8.08
N CYS A 164 13.96 -10.00 7.58
CA CYS A 164 14.74 -10.26 6.38
C CYS A 164 16.12 -9.60 6.39
N LYS A 165 16.94 -9.97 5.42
CA LYS A 165 18.17 -9.28 5.05
C LYS A 165 18.02 -8.75 3.63
N GLU A 166 18.28 -7.46 3.45
CA GLU A 166 18.35 -6.85 2.12
C GLU A 166 19.79 -6.85 1.62
N ILE A 167 20.00 -7.24 0.36
CA ILE A 167 21.31 -7.22 -0.29
C ILE A 167 21.44 -5.94 -1.12
N ILE A 168 22.35 -5.04 -0.73
CA ILE A 168 22.65 -3.81 -1.47
C ILE A 168 24.16 -3.82 -1.77
N ASN A 169 24.52 -3.81 -3.06
CA ASN A 169 25.92 -3.83 -3.52
C ASN A 169 26.76 -4.95 -2.86
N GLY A 170 26.19 -6.14 -2.73
CA GLY A 170 26.82 -7.31 -2.10
C GLY A 170 26.90 -7.28 -0.57
N ARG A 171 26.42 -6.21 0.09
CA ARG A 171 26.34 -6.11 1.55
C ARG A 171 24.94 -6.43 2.05
N SER A 172 24.86 -7.14 3.17
CA SER A 172 23.61 -7.55 3.78
C SER A 172 23.24 -6.60 4.92
N TYR A 173 22.01 -6.11 4.92
CA TYR A 173 21.44 -5.24 5.96
C TYR A 173 20.22 -5.89 6.59
N GLN A 174 20.14 -5.93 7.92
CA GLN A 174 18.97 -6.46 8.62
C GLN A 174 17.80 -5.49 8.49
N LYS A 175 16.65 -6.00 8.05
CA LYS A 175 15.44 -5.21 7.80
C LYS A 175 14.21 -6.00 8.26
N ILE A 176 13.11 -5.27 8.46
CA ILE A 176 11.79 -5.83 8.68
C ILE A 176 10.90 -5.34 7.55
N ILE A 177 10.20 -6.26 6.90
CA ILE A 177 9.19 -5.92 5.90
C ILE A 177 7.85 -5.87 6.63
N GLN A 178 7.12 -4.78 6.48
CA GLN A 178 5.68 -4.77 6.72
C GLN A 178 4.96 -4.84 5.38
N LEU A 179 4.15 -5.86 5.22
CA LEU A 179 3.46 -6.19 3.98
C LEU A 179 1.94 -6.02 4.17
N SER A 180 1.30 -5.30 3.25
CA SER A 180 -0.15 -5.21 3.13
C SER A 180 -0.57 -5.28 1.65
N ASN A 181 -1.88 -5.31 1.40
CA ASN A 181 -2.43 -5.22 0.03
C ASN A 181 -2.40 -3.81 -0.59
N SER A 182 -1.90 -2.82 0.17
CA SER A 182 -1.73 -1.44 -0.27
C SER A 182 -0.26 -1.12 -0.55
N HIS A 183 0.63 -1.41 0.41
CA HIS A 183 2.03 -1.03 0.39
C HIS A 183 2.94 -2.12 0.97
N ILE A 184 4.21 -2.07 0.56
CA ILE A 184 5.32 -2.80 1.16
C ILE A 184 6.27 -1.79 1.79
N LEU A 185 6.52 -1.92 3.09
CA LEU A 185 7.36 -1.04 3.87
C LEU A 185 8.64 -1.77 4.28
N MET A 186 9.77 -1.09 4.13
CA MET A 186 11.08 -1.53 4.61
C MET A 186 11.43 -0.75 5.88
N LEU A 187 11.48 -1.45 7.00
CA LEU A 187 11.82 -0.92 8.30
C LEU A 187 13.23 -1.37 8.70
N GLU A 188 13.93 -0.51 9.42
CA GLU A 188 15.22 -0.83 10.03
C GLU A 188 15.15 -0.65 11.54
N SER A 189 15.68 -1.62 12.29
CA SER A 189 15.79 -1.52 13.74
C SER A 189 17.08 -0.81 14.12
N LYS A 190 16.96 0.36 14.77
CA LYS A 190 18.08 1.11 15.36
C LYS A 190 17.76 1.36 16.83
N ASN A 191 18.63 0.92 17.74
CA ASN A 191 18.46 1.11 19.19
C ASN A 191 17.10 0.66 19.75
N LYS A 192 16.58 -0.49 19.27
CA LYS A 192 15.25 -1.03 19.62
C LYS A 192 14.05 -0.21 19.11
N MET A 193 14.27 0.83 18.32
CA MET A 193 13.23 1.58 17.61
C MET A 193 13.23 1.16 16.14
N LEU A 194 12.05 1.13 15.53
CA LEU A 194 11.92 0.89 14.09
C LEU A 194 11.91 2.24 13.37
N PHE A 195 12.60 2.31 12.24
CA PHE A 195 12.61 3.47 11.36
C PHE A 195 12.16 3.05 9.98
N LEU A 196 11.25 3.81 9.38
CA LEU A 196 10.84 3.57 8.01
C LEU A 196 11.93 4.05 7.05
N GLN A 197 12.52 3.14 6.28
CA GLN A 197 13.58 3.46 5.32
C GLN A 197 13.03 3.70 3.92
N SER A 198 12.06 2.90 3.50
CA SER A 198 11.38 3.07 2.22
C SER A 198 10.01 2.42 2.25
N TYR A 199 9.12 2.86 1.38
CA TYR A 199 7.83 2.24 1.15
C TYR A 199 7.51 2.28 -0.35
N GLN A 200 6.69 1.34 -0.81
CA GLN A 200 6.24 1.26 -2.19
C GLN A 200 4.81 0.72 -2.27
N PRO A 201 3.97 1.25 -3.14
CA PRO A 201 2.68 0.66 -3.45
C PRO A 201 2.83 -0.77 -3.97
N THR A 202 1.98 -1.68 -3.51
CA THR A 202 1.96 -3.06 -3.99
C THR A 202 1.58 -3.14 -5.47
N LYS A 203 0.90 -2.11 -6.01
CA LYS A 203 0.59 -2.01 -7.46
C LYS A 203 1.83 -1.84 -8.34
N ASP A 204 2.94 -1.34 -7.78
CA ASP A 204 4.17 -1.12 -8.54
C ASP A 204 5.05 -2.38 -8.59
N LEU A 205 4.62 -3.46 -7.92
CA LEU A 205 5.31 -4.74 -7.88
C LEU A 205 4.94 -5.59 -9.11
N VAL A 206 5.85 -5.63 -10.09
CA VAL A 206 5.66 -6.30 -11.38
C VAL A 206 5.93 -7.79 -11.27
N LYS A 207 6.93 -8.21 -10.48
CA LYS A 207 7.33 -9.62 -10.39
C LYS A 207 7.86 -9.98 -9.01
N VAL A 208 7.59 -11.23 -8.60
CA VAL A 208 8.11 -11.84 -7.39
C VAL A 208 8.60 -13.23 -7.75
N ASP A 209 9.90 -13.48 -7.64
CA ASP A 209 10.50 -14.80 -7.86
C ASP A 209 11.14 -15.31 -6.58
N LYS A 210 10.96 -16.60 -6.30
CA LYS A 210 11.73 -17.31 -5.28
C LYS A 210 13.00 -17.88 -5.92
N VAL A 211 14.16 -17.46 -5.44
CA VAL A 211 15.47 -17.98 -5.85
C VAL A 211 16.17 -18.50 -4.60
N ASP A 212 16.25 -19.83 -4.48
CA ASP A 212 16.71 -20.52 -3.27
C ASP A 212 15.95 -20.05 -2.00
N ASN A 213 16.68 -19.42 -1.07
CA ASN A 213 16.14 -18.85 0.17
C ASN A 213 15.95 -17.31 0.08
N SER A 214 15.90 -16.77 -1.14
CA SER A 214 15.70 -15.34 -1.37
C SER A 214 14.46 -15.08 -2.23
N ALA A 215 13.81 -13.95 -1.96
CA ALA A 215 12.81 -13.36 -2.85
C ALA A 215 13.49 -12.27 -3.69
N GLN A 216 13.26 -12.32 -5.00
CA GLN A 216 13.59 -11.23 -5.92
C GLN A 216 12.31 -10.49 -6.29
N LEU A 217 12.24 -9.23 -5.89
CA LEU A 217 11.13 -8.33 -6.19
C LEU A 217 11.54 -7.41 -7.34
N THR A 218 10.73 -7.36 -8.38
CA THR A 218 10.91 -6.43 -9.50
C THR A 218 9.83 -5.37 -9.46
N TRP A 219 10.24 -4.12 -9.37
CA TRP A 219 9.37 -2.96 -9.24
C TRP A 219 9.41 -2.12 -10.51
N LYS A 220 8.26 -1.53 -10.88
CA LYS A 220 8.17 -0.47 -11.88
C LYS A 220 8.30 0.87 -11.19
N SER A 221 9.24 1.70 -11.63
CA SER A 221 9.42 3.08 -11.17
C SER A 221 9.51 3.97 -12.40
N ASP A 222 8.48 4.77 -12.64
CA ASP A 222 8.34 5.61 -13.83
C ASP A 222 8.54 4.78 -15.11
N ASP A 223 9.73 4.85 -15.73
CA ASP A 223 10.11 4.14 -16.96
C ASP A 223 11.14 3.01 -16.76
N ASN A 224 11.58 2.76 -15.52
CA ASN A 224 12.63 1.78 -15.23
C ASN A 224 12.14 0.65 -14.33
N PHE A 225 12.77 -0.51 -14.50
CA PHE A 225 12.63 -1.62 -13.57
C PHE A 225 13.77 -1.62 -12.57
N ARG A 226 13.44 -1.76 -11.28
CA ARG A 226 14.44 -1.98 -10.23
C ARG A 226 14.21 -3.35 -9.60
N SER A 227 15.29 -4.09 -9.40
CA SER A 227 15.26 -5.38 -8.73
C SER A 227 15.76 -5.22 -7.29
N GLN A 228 15.11 -5.90 -6.36
CA GLN A 228 15.45 -5.94 -4.95
C GLN A 228 15.54 -7.39 -4.50
N THR A 229 16.64 -7.77 -3.87
CA THR A 229 16.84 -9.13 -3.35
C THR A 229 16.74 -9.14 -1.83
N LEU A 230 15.88 -10.02 -1.32
CA LEU A 230 15.55 -10.17 0.09
C LEU A 230 15.80 -11.61 0.53
N ILE A 231 16.60 -11.82 1.56
CA ILE A 231 16.76 -13.13 2.20
C ILE A 231 15.83 -13.17 3.41
N LEU A 232 14.82 -14.04 3.40
CA LEU A 232 13.80 -14.10 4.43
C LEU A 232 13.96 -15.34 5.31
N GLN A 233 13.61 -15.22 6.59
CA GLN A 233 13.60 -16.39 7.50
C GLN A 233 12.48 -17.37 7.17
N ASN A 234 11.30 -16.86 6.75
CA ASN A 234 10.15 -17.66 6.37
C ASN A 234 9.71 -17.28 4.94
N ILE A 235 10.53 -17.69 3.96
CA ILE A 235 10.34 -17.33 2.55
C ILE A 235 9.00 -17.81 1.99
N ASP A 236 8.56 -19.02 2.35
CA ASP A 236 7.33 -19.60 1.79
C ASP A 236 6.09 -18.81 2.23
N GLN A 237 5.98 -18.49 3.52
CA GLN A 237 4.90 -17.64 4.02
C GLN A 237 4.92 -16.26 3.34
N PHE A 238 6.09 -15.66 3.18
CA PHE A 238 6.20 -14.37 2.51
C PHE A 238 5.73 -14.43 1.06
N MET A 239 6.14 -15.47 0.32
CA MET A 239 5.74 -15.66 -1.08
C MET A 239 4.23 -15.86 -1.21
N ASP A 240 3.62 -16.64 -0.32
CA ASP A 240 2.17 -16.83 -0.29
C ASP A 240 1.43 -15.50 -0.04
N SER A 241 1.87 -14.73 0.97
CA SER A 241 1.26 -13.44 1.32
C SER A 241 1.42 -12.38 0.22
N ILE A 242 2.61 -12.26 -0.37
CA ILE A 242 2.85 -11.25 -1.40
C ILE A 242 2.13 -11.57 -2.70
N LEU A 243 2.03 -12.86 -3.07
CA LEU A 243 1.25 -13.29 -4.23
C LEU A 243 -0.26 -13.11 -3.99
N LEU A 244 -0.75 -13.40 -2.78
CA LEU A 244 -2.12 -13.12 -2.37
C LEU A 244 -2.46 -11.64 -2.53
N TYR A 245 -1.60 -10.75 -2.05
CA TYR A 245 -1.82 -9.32 -2.11
C TYR A 245 -1.65 -8.71 -3.49
N LYS A 246 -0.78 -9.30 -4.33
CA LYS A 246 -0.63 -8.89 -5.72
C LYS A 246 -1.81 -9.34 -6.59
N THR A 247 -2.26 -10.59 -6.45
CA THR A 247 -3.28 -11.20 -7.34
C THR A 247 -4.71 -11.12 -6.80
N GLY A 248 -4.89 -10.75 -5.54
CA GLY A 248 -6.21 -10.65 -4.90
C GLY A 248 -6.91 -11.98 -4.59
N SER A 249 -6.27 -13.13 -4.89
CA SER A 249 -6.87 -14.46 -4.77
C SER A 249 -6.29 -15.23 -3.58
N SER A 250 -7.12 -15.56 -2.58
CA SER A 250 -6.79 -16.56 -1.55
C SER A 250 -6.33 -17.83 -2.24
N GLY A 251 -5.10 -18.26 -1.98
CA GLY A 251 -4.51 -19.44 -2.59
C GLY A 251 -5.43 -20.65 -2.49
N LYS A 252 -6.17 -20.93 -3.57
CA LYS A 252 -6.36 -22.31 -3.96
C LYS A 252 -4.97 -22.78 -4.35
N LYS A 253 -4.44 -23.75 -3.60
CA LYS A 253 -3.40 -24.62 -4.13
C LYS A 253 -3.88 -25.07 -5.51
N ILE A 254 -3.24 -24.54 -6.54
CA ILE A 254 -3.37 -25.07 -7.89
C ILE A 254 -2.87 -26.50 -7.75
N LEU A 255 -3.78 -27.47 -7.86
CA LEU A 255 -3.44 -28.88 -7.88
C LEU A 255 -2.49 -29.08 -9.05
N GLU A 256 -1.41 -29.86 -8.87
CA GLU A 256 -0.44 -30.20 -9.93
C GLU A 256 -1.11 -30.82 -11.19
N GLU A 257 -2.37 -31.21 -11.09
CA GLU A 257 -3.16 -31.75 -12.19
C GLU A 257 -3.80 -30.65 -13.07
N GLU A 258 -4.00 -29.43 -12.54
CA GLU A 258 -4.38 -28.23 -13.33
C GLU A 258 -3.15 -27.57 -14.01
N VAL A 259 -1.93 -28.02 -13.68
CA VAL A 259 -0.62 -27.50 -14.16
C VAL A 259 -0.29 -27.92 -15.61
N THR A 260 -1.21 -28.59 -16.30
CA THR A 260 -1.00 -28.95 -17.72
C THR A 260 -1.08 -27.75 -18.67
N LEU A 261 -1.65 -26.62 -18.25
CA LEU A 261 -1.61 -25.35 -19.01
C LEU A 261 -0.47 -24.40 -18.56
N GLN A 262 0.06 -24.54 -17.34
CA GLN A 262 1.12 -23.68 -16.79
C GLN A 262 2.54 -23.98 -17.31
N LYS A 263 2.70 -24.94 -18.23
CA LYS A 263 4.00 -25.23 -18.87
C LYS A 263 4.36 -24.26 -20.00
N PHE A 264 3.44 -23.39 -20.38
CA PHE A 264 3.68 -22.18 -21.16
C PHE A 264 3.38 -21.02 -20.17
N GLU A 265 4.32 -20.19 -19.70
CA GLU A 265 4.41 -18.76 -20.10
C GLU A 265 5.07 -17.90 -18.98
N ASN A 266 6.33 -18.14 -18.65
CA ASN A 266 7.16 -17.11 -17.96
C ASN A 266 8.35 -16.70 -18.82
N PHE A 267 8.95 -17.66 -19.53
CA PHE A 267 9.98 -17.41 -20.54
C PHE A 267 9.38 -16.92 -21.86
N GLU A 268 8.13 -17.28 -22.16
CA GLU A 268 7.47 -16.92 -23.41
C GLU A 268 6.82 -15.54 -23.34
N ILE A 269 6.29 -15.13 -22.19
CA ILE A 269 5.75 -13.77 -22.02
C ILE A 269 6.83 -12.71 -22.12
N GLN A 270 8.02 -12.91 -21.53
CA GLN A 270 9.13 -11.96 -21.71
C GLN A 270 9.54 -11.84 -23.17
N LYS A 271 9.64 -12.97 -23.88
CA LYS A 271 9.89 -12.96 -25.32
C LYS A 271 8.79 -12.24 -26.10
N LEU A 272 7.53 -12.41 -25.70
CA LEU A 272 6.38 -11.76 -26.31
C LEU A 272 6.45 -10.24 -26.09
N LEU A 273 6.75 -9.78 -24.88
CA LEU A 273 6.90 -8.37 -24.55
C LEU A 273 8.10 -7.74 -25.27
N ASP A 274 9.23 -8.45 -25.33
CA ASP A 274 10.40 -8.03 -26.11
C ASP A 274 10.07 -7.95 -27.61
N GLN A 275 9.26 -8.88 -28.12
CA GLN A 275 8.76 -8.85 -29.50
C GLN A 275 7.84 -7.65 -29.75
N VAL A 276 6.91 -7.36 -28.84
CA VAL A 276 6.05 -6.16 -28.93
C VAL A 276 6.91 -4.91 -29.04
N ILE A 277 7.87 -4.72 -28.13
CA ILE A 277 8.76 -3.55 -28.14
C ILE A 277 9.59 -3.48 -29.43
N ASN A 278 10.09 -4.62 -29.91
CA ASN A 278 10.89 -4.67 -31.14
C ASN A 278 10.04 -4.33 -32.37
N TYR A 279 8.83 -4.88 -32.49
CA TYR A 279 7.95 -4.58 -33.61
C TYR A 279 7.38 -3.16 -33.57
N GLU A 280 7.10 -2.60 -32.38
CA GLU A 280 6.76 -1.18 -32.21
C GLU A 280 7.88 -0.28 -32.78
N LYS A 281 9.13 -0.54 -32.38
CA LYS A 281 10.31 0.19 -32.91
C LYS A 281 10.51 0.01 -34.40
N GLN A 282 10.32 -1.20 -34.92
CA GLN A 282 10.43 -1.47 -36.35
C GLN A 282 9.33 -0.78 -37.14
N LEU A 283 8.12 -0.67 -36.61
CA LEU A 283 7.02 0.07 -37.23
C LEU A 283 7.23 1.58 -37.27
N GLU A 284 7.95 2.14 -36.29
CA GLU A 284 8.38 3.54 -36.30
C GLU A 284 9.44 3.83 -37.38
N GLN A 285 10.28 2.84 -37.70
CA GLN A 285 11.34 2.96 -38.70
C GLN A 285 10.86 2.65 -40.12
N GLU A 286 10.09 1.58 -40.29
CA GLU A 286 9.57 1.12 -41.58
C GLU A 286 8.24 0.35 -41.43
N LEU A 287 7.16 0.93 -41.95
CA LEU A 287 5.82 0.33 -41.93
C LEU A 287 5.72 -0.76 -43.02
N THR A 288 5.97 -2.02 -42.65
CA THR A 288 5.78 -3.18 -43.52
C THR A 288 4.57 -4.01 -43.10
N THR A 289 3.93 -4.70 -44.06
CA THR A 289 2.79 -5.59 -43.79
C THR A 289 3.15 -6.73 -42.84
N GLN A 290 4.40 -7.19 -42.90
CA GLN A 290 4.89 -8.27 -42.04
C GLN A 290 5.02 -7.79 -40.58
N ASN A 291 5.67 -6.66 -40.35
CA ASN A 291 5.84 -6.11 -38.99
C ASN A 291 4.49 -5.73 -38.37
N LEU A 292 3.57 -5.18 -39.18
CA LEU A 292 2.21 -4.87 -38.75
C LEU A 292 1.45 -6.12 -38.27
N ASN A 293 1.43 -7.17 -39.10
CA ASN A 293 0.75 -8.42 -38.77
C ASN A 293 1.38 -9.11 -37.55
N SER A 294 2.71 -9.10 -37.45
CA SER A 294 3.43 -9.64 -36.31
C SER A 294 3.14 -8.86 -35.02
N LEU A 295 3.08 -7.53 -35.06
CA LEU A 295 2.71 -6.73 -33.89
C LEU A 295 1.26 -6.98 -33.46
N MET A 296 0.31 -7.03 -34.41
CA MET A 296 -1.09 -7.32 -34.11
C MET A 296 -1.25 -8.68 -33.43
N ASN A 297 -0.54 -9.70 -33.92
CA ASN A 297 -0.53 -11.03 -33.31
C ASN A 297 0.08 -11.01 -31.91
N SER A 298 1.19 -10.29 -31.70
CA SER A 298 1.81 -10.16 -30.39
C SER A 298 0.93 -9.42 -29.38
N TYR A 299 0.18 -8.39 -29.81
CA TYR A 299 -0.83 -7.73 -28.97
C TYR A 299 -1.98 -8.67 -28.62
N GLN A 300 -2.50 -9.46 -29.57
CA GLN A 300 -3.55 -10.44 -29.29
C GLN A 300 -3.11 -11.50 -28.28
N GLN A 301 -1.90 -12.04 -28.43
CA GLN A 301 -1.33 -13.00 -27.48
C GLN A 301 -1.16 -12.37 -26.09
N ALA A 302 -0.74 -11.10 -26.01
CA ALA A 302 -0.64 -10.39 -24.73
C ALA A 302 -2.02 -10.17 -24.09
N ILE A 303 -3.03 -9.78 -24.87
CA ILE A 303 -4.41 -9.61 -24.38
C ILE A 303 -4.95 -10.94 -23.83
N GLU A 304 -4.80 -12.04 -24.59
CA GLU A 304 -5.24 -13.37 -24.17
C GLU A 304 -4.56 -13.78 -22.86
N TYR A 305 -3.24 -13.65 -22.79
CA TYR A 305 -2.47 -13.93 -21.58
C TYR A 305 -2.95 -13.14 -20.37
N PHE A 306 -2.91 -11.80 -20.45
CA PHE A 306 -3.25 -10.92 -19.32
C PHE A 306 -4.72 -11.04 -18.93
N SER A 307 -5.62 -11.30 -19.88
CA SER A 307 -7.04 -11.57 -19.59
C SER A 307 -7.24 -12.91 -18.85
N ALA A 308 -6.49 -13.95 -19.22
CA ALA A 308 -6.57 -15.28 -18.60
C ALA A 308 -6.08 -15.27 -17.15
N VAL A 309 -5.09 -14.42 -16.83
CA VAL A 309 -4.59 -14.25 -15.45
C VAL A 309 -5.31 -13.14 -14.67
N SER A 310 -6.38 -12.57 -15.23
CA SER A 310 -7.16 -11.47 -14.62
C SER A 310 -6.32 -10.23 -14.26
N ASP A 311 -5.30 -9.95 -15.07
CA ASP A 311 -4.43 -8.77 -14.94
C ASP A 311 -4.95 -7.61 -15.79
N GLU A 312 -5.20 -6.46 -15.16
CA GLU A 312 -5.75 -5.26 -15.79
C GLU A 312 -4.91 -4.71 -16.96
N ASP A 313 -3.64 -5.09 -17.06
CA ASP A 313 -2.74 -4.76 -18.18
C ASP A 313 -3.29 -5.21 -19.54
N PHE A 314 -4.19 -6.21 -19.60
CA PHE A 314 -4.85 -6.59 -20.87
C PHE A 314 -5.55 -5.39 -21.53
N LYS A 315 -6.10 -4.46 -20.74
CA LYS A 315 -6.80 -3.26 -21.24
C LYS A 315 -5.86 -2.33 -21.98
N GLU A 316 -4.61 -2.25 -21.55
CA GLU A 316 -3.58 -1.45 -22.22
C GLU A 316 -3.28 -2.02 -23.61
N TYR A 317 -3.10 -3.33 -23.73
CA TYR A 317 -2.84 -3.98 -25.02
C TYR A 317 -4.05 -3.93 -25.95
N VAL A 318 -5.28 -4.00 -25.42
CA VAL A 318 -6.52 -3.74 -26.19
C VAL A 318 -6.49 -2.32 -26.76
N MET A 319 -6.17 -1.32 -25.95
CA MET A 319 -6.10 0.08 -26.40
C MET A 319 -4.98 0.30 -27.42
N ARG A 320 -3.80 -0.29 -27.21
CA ARG A 320 -2.67 -0.23 -28.17
C ARG A 320 -3.04 -0.85 -29.51
N LEU A 321 -3.70 -2.01 -29.51
CA LEU A 321 -4.18 -2.66 -30.74
C LEU A 321 -5.24 -1.80 -31.46
N GLN A 322 -6.20 -1.23 -30.72
CA GLN A 322 -7.21 -0.33 -31.29
C GLN A 322 -6.58 0.92 -31.90
N ASN A 323 -5.61 1.53 -31.22
CA ASN A 323 -4.88 2.69 -31.71
C ASN A 323 -4.06 2.37 -32.97
N LEU A 324 -3.41 1.20 -33.01
CA LEU A 324 -2.64 0.75 -34.18
C LEU A 324 -3.55 0.61 -35.41
N ILE A 325 -4.71 -0.04 -35.27
CA ILE A 325 -5.71 -0.22 -36.34
C ILE A 325 -6.36 1.13 -36.74
N GLY A 326 -6.44 2.08 -35.80
CA GLY A 326 -6.98 3.41 -36.03
C GLY A 326 -6.09 4.35 -36.85
N ARG A 327 -4.80 4.03 -37.08
CA ARG A 327 -3.90 4.89 -37.85
C ARG A 327 -4.21 4.89 -39.35
N GLU A 328 -4.24 6.07 -39.98
CA GLU A 328 -4.57 6.22 -41.41
C GLU A 328 -3.60 5.50 -42.36
N ASP A 329 -2.31 5.45 -42.02
CA ASP A 329 -1.27 4.78 -42.81
C ASP A 329 -1.40 3.25 -42.74
N VAL A 330 -1.72 2.71 -41.55
CA VAL A 330 -2.05 1.30 -41.32
C VAL A 330 -3.33 0.92 -42.06
N GLN A 331 -4.37 1.74 -42.02
CA GLN A 331 -5.62 1.48 -42.75
C GLN A 331 -5.41 1.44 -44.26
N LYS A 332 -4.59 2.34 -44.82
CA LYS A 332 -4.20 2.29 -46.25
C LYS A 332 -3.48 0.99 -46.58
N LEU A 333 -2.58 0.53 -45.72
CA LEU A 333 -1.80 -0.68 -45.92
C LEU A 333 -2.64 -1.97 -45.78
N LEU A 334 -3.63 -1.97 -44.88
CA LEU A 334 -4.61 -3.05 -44.72
C LEU A 334 -5.65 -3.05 -45.85
N SER A 335 -6.02 -1.87 -46.39
CA SER A 335 -6.96 -1.75 -47.51
C SER A 335 -6.36 -2.15 -48.86
N ASN A 336 -5.04 -2.09 -49.02
CA ASN A 336 -4.33 -2.61 -50.20
C ASN A 336 -4.30 -4.16 -50.28
N LYS A 337 -4.91 -4.85 -49.32
CA LYS A 337 -5.08 -6.31 -49.28
C LYS A 337 -6.50 -6.79 -49.62
N LEU A 338 -7.40 -5.88 -50.00
CA LEU A 338 -8.76 -6.19 -50.47
C LEU A 338 -8.87 -6.06 -51.99
#